data_AF-A0A2V5QDX4-F1
#
_entry.id   AF-A0A2V5QDX4-F1
#
_cell.length_a   1.000
_cell.length_b   1.000
_cell.length_c   1.000
_cell.angle_alpha   90.00
_cell.angle_beta   90.00
_cell.angle_gamma   90.00
#
_symmetry.space_group_name_H-M   'P 1'
#
loop_
_entity.id
_entity.type
_entity.pdbx_description
1 polymer ?
#
loop_
_entity_poly.entity_id
_entity_poly.type
_entity_poly.pdbx_seq_one_letter_code
_entity_poly.pdbx_strand_id
1 'polypeptide(L)'
;MIDQETFEKLLPLAYQWAKEQEEFVLTHGIPLHAQHLADARLAGVGDCERVRVLIVRRIPLPKSGELAEAARPLALSRRTSVASYSATPF
;
A
#
# COMPACT_ATOMS: atom_id res chain seq x y z
N MET A 1 -8.49 -10.52 17.76
CA MET A 1 -9.50 -10.88 16.75
C MET A 1 -10.62 -9.86 16.89
N ILE A 2 -10.89 -9.09 15.84
CA ILE A 2 -11.99 -8.12 15.83
C ILE A 2 -13.30 -8.87 15.57
N ASP A 3 -14.36 -8.54 16.30
CA ASP A 3 -15.69 -9.10 16.07
C ASP A 3 -16.35 -8.47 14.83
N GLN A 4 -17.44 -9.09 14.36
CA GLN A 4 -18.13 -8.69 13.13
C GLN A 4 -18.70 -7.27 13.21
N GLU A 5 -19.27 -6.86 14.35
CA GLU A 5 -19.88 -5.55 14.51
C GLU A 5 -18.82 -4.45 14.49
N THR A 6 -17.69 -4.69 15.17
CA THR A 6 -16.52 -3.80 15.12
C THR A 6 -15.94 -3.71 13.71
N PHE A 7 -15.86 -4.83 12.98
CA PHE A 7 -15.40 -4.84 11.59
C PHE A 7 -16.27 -3.96 10.69
N GLU A 8 -17.60 -4.10 10.77
CA GLU A 8 -18.54 -3.31 9.97
C GLU A 8 -18.46 -1.82 10.28
N LYS A 9 -18.23 -1.44 11.55
CA LYS A 9 -18.03 -0.03 11.95
C LYS A 9 -16.73 0.56 11.41
N LEU A 10 -15.66 -0.23 11.36
CA LEU A 10 -14.34 0.23 10.91
C LEU A 10 -14.21 0.27 9.38
N LEU A 11 -15.03 -0.49 8.65
CA LEU A 11 -14.93 -0.66 7.21
C LEU A 11 -15.01 0.67 6.43
N PRO A 12 -15.96 1.59 6.72
CA PRO A 12 -16.01 2.89 6.05
C PRO A 12 -14.79 3.77 6.34
N LEU A 13 -14.27 3.72 7.58
CA LEU A 13 -13.06 4.46 7.97
C LEU A 13 -11.82 3.90 7.27
N ALA A 14 -11.72 2.57 7.16
CA ALA A 14 -10.66 1.90 6.43
C ALA A 14 -10.68 2.26 4.94
N TYR A 15 -11.88 2.31 4.34
CA TYR A 15 -12.05 2.73 2.96
C TYR A 15 -11.59 4.18 2.73
N GLN A 16 -12.01 5.11 3.59
CA GLN A 16 -11.59 6.52 3.51
C GLN A 16 -10.08 6.66 3.63
N TRP A 17 -9.47 5.99 4.60
CA TRP A 17 -8.02 6.00 4.76
C TRP A 17 -7.31 5.41 3.54
N ALA A 18 -7.79 4.29 2.99
CA ALA A 18 -7.23 3.70 1.79
C ALA A 18 -7.32 4.64 0.58
N LYS A 19 -8.40 5.42 0.46
CA LYS A 19 -8.54 6.46 -0.57
C LYS A 19 -7.53 7.58 -0.43
N GLU A 20 -7.31 8.08 0.78
CA GLU A 20 -6.27 9.09 1.04
C GLU A 20 -4.87 8.56 0.67
N GLN A 21 -4.57 7.30 1.00
CA GLN A 21 -3.30 6.68 0.61
C GLN A 21 -3.21 6.48 -0.90
N GLU A 22 -4.28 6.07 -1.59
CA GLU A 22 -4.32 5.93 -3.05
C GLU A 22 -3.97 7.25 -3.73
N GLU A 23 -4.63 8.35 -3.37
CA GLU A 23 -4.37 9.68 -3.94
C GLU A 23 -2.93 10.13 -3.69
N PHE A 24 -2.43 9.88 -2.47
CA PHE A 24 -1.08 10.23 -2.10
C PHE A 24 -0.04 9.43 -2.91
N VAL A 25 -0.23 8.12 -3.05
CA VAL A 25 0.67 7.23 -3.79
C VAL A 25 0.61 7.50 -5.28
N LEU A 26 -0.56 7.82 -5.84
CA LEU A 26 -0.68 8.21 -7.24
C LEU A 26 0.09 9.49 -7.56
N THR A 27 0.14 10.42 -6.60
CA THR A 27 0.82 11.72 -6.76
C THR A 27 2.32 11.64 -6.51
N HIS A 28 2.77 10.90 -5.48
CA HIS A 28 4.16 10.92 -5.00
C HIS A 28 4.92 9.61 -5.23
N GLY A 29 4.22 8.55 -5.64
CA GLY A 29 4.82 7.24 -5.87
C GLY A 29 5.60 7.17 -7.17
N ILE A 30 6.45 6.15 -7.25
CA ILE A 30 7.28 5.88 -8.42
C ILE A 30 6.49 4.97 -9.37
N PRO A 31 6.53 5.21 -10.71
CA PRO A 31 5.93 4.29 -11.66
C PRO A 31 6.57 2.91 -11.60
N LEU A 32 5.83 1.89 -12.03
CA LEU A 32 6.38 0.54 -12.17
C LEU A 32 7.53 0.52 -13.19
N HIS A 33 8.56 -0.26 -12.88
CA HIS A 33 9.65 -0.54 -13.81
C HIS A 33 9.16 -1.44 -14.95
N ALA A 34 9.85 -1.41 -16.10
CA ALA A 34 9.44 -2.17 -17.30
C ALA A 34 9.22 -3.67 -17.04
N GLN A 35 10.03 -4.28 -16.17
CA GLN A 35 9.87 -5.68 -15.75
C GLN A 35 8.57 -5.89 -14.95
N HIS A 36 8.29 -5.02 -13.97
CA HIS A 36 7.05 -5.11 -13.17
C HIS A 36 5.79 -4.78 -13.98
N LEU A 37 5.90 -3.96 -15.03
CA LEU A 37 4.80 -3.72 -15.97
C LEU A 37 4.42 -5.00 -16.73
N ALA A 38 5.40 -5.83 -17.10
CA ALA A 38 5.13 -7.10 -17.76
C ALA A 38 4.36 -8.05 -16.82
N ASP A 39 4.77 -8.12 -15.55
CA ASP A 39 4.08 -8.92 -14.53
C ASP A 39 2.65 -8.40 -14.28
N ALA A 40 2.47 -7.08 -14.16
CA ALA A 40 1.16 -6.47 -13.96
C ALA A 40 0.20 -6.77 -15.14
N ARG A 41 0.71 -6.72 -16.39
CA ARG A 41 -0.07 -7.09 -17.58
C ARG A 41 -0.44 -8.56 -17.58
N LEU A 42 0.49 -9.44 -17.22
CA LEU A 42 0.24 -10.88 -17.13
C LEU A 42 -0.83 -11.19 -16.06
N ALA A 43 -0.84 -10.45 -14.96
CA ALA A 43 -1.86 -10.55 -13.92
C ALA A 43 -3.23 -9.95 -14.34
N GLY A 44 -3.34 -9.33 -15.51
CA GLY A 44 -4.58 -8.74 -16.02
C GLY A 44 -4.87 -7.32 -15.52
N VAL A 45 -3.86 -6.60 -15.02
CA VAL A 45 -4.03 -5.18 -14.66
C VAL A 45 -4.24 -4.36 -15.94
N GLY A 46 -5.37 -3.66 -16.03
CA GLY A 46 -5.71 -2.83 -17.21
C GLY A 46 -4.75 -1.64 -17.38
N ASP A 47 -4.85 -0.65 -16.49
CA ASP A 47 -4.05 0.59 -16.55
C ASP A 47 -2.70 0.44 -15.82
N CYS A 48 -1.85 -0.49 -16.28
CA CYS A 48 -0.54 -0.75 -15.65
C CYS A 48 0.32 0.53 -15.49
N GLU A 49 0.22 1.47 -16.44
CA GLU A 49 0.98 2.72 -16.44
C GLU A 49 0.49 3.75 -15.40
N ARG A 50 -0.70 3.55 -14.83
CA ARG A 50 -1.21 4.38 -13.71
C ARG A 50 -0.79 3.82 -12.36
N VAL A 51 -0.30 2.59 -12.31
CA VAL A 51 0.16 1.99 -11.05
C VAL A 51 1.38 2.73 -10.55
N ARG A 52 1.34 3.12 -9.28
CA ARG A 52 2.42 3.79 -8.56
C ARG A 52 2.75 3.01 -7.31
N VAL A 53 4.02 2.97 -6.95
CA VAL A 53 4.52 2.31 -5.74
C VAL A 53 5.22 3.35 -4.89
N LEU A 54 4.80 3.45 -3.64
CA LEU A 54 5.45 4.31 -2.65
C LEU A 54 6.35 3.48 -1.75
N ILE A 55 7.65 3.76 -1.78
CA ILE A 55 8.62 3.09 -0.92
C ILE A 55 8.64 3.81 0.43
N VAL A 56 8.11 3.14 1.46
CA VAL A 56 8.07 3.67 2.83
C VAL A 56 8.92 2.82 3.77
N ARG A 57 9.56 3.45 4.75
CA ARG A 57 10.28 2.73 5.81
C ARG A 57 9.33 2.06 6.81
N ARG A 58 8.12 2.58 6.94
CA ARG A 58 7.04 2.09 7.80
C ARG A 58 5.70 2.45 7.16
N ILE A 59 4.74 1.52 7.20
CA ILE A 59 3.38 1.78 6.75
C ILE A 59 2.76 2.87 7.64
N PRO A 60 2.20 3.95 7.07
CA PRO A 60 1.57 5.00 7.86
C PRO A 60 0.37 4.42 8.63
N LEU A 61 0.19 4.87 9.86
CA LEU A 61 -1.01 4.52 10.62
C LEU A 61 -2.16 5.46 10.23
N PRO A 62 -3.40 4.95 10.19
CA PRO A 62 -4.59 5.80 10.09
C PRO A 62 -4.67 6.83 11.21
N LYS A 63 -5.26 7.99 10.95
CA LYS A 63 -5.43 9.06 11.95
C LYS A 63 -6.52 8.73 12.97
N SER A 64 -7.52 7.93 12.60
CA SER A 64 -8.58 7.50 13.50
C SER A 64 -8.04 6.49 14.51
N GLY A 65 -8.21 6.78 15.81
CA GLY A 65 -7.62 5.99 16.90
C GLY A 65 -8.00 4.51 16.86
N GLU A 66 -9.28 4.19 16.67
CA GLU A 66 -9.77 2.81 16.64
C GLU A 66 -9.23 2.00 15.45
N LEU A 67 -9.16 2.64 14.27
CA LEU A 67 -8.60 2.01 13.08
C LEU A 67 -7.07 1.87 13.20
N ALA A 68 -6.40 2.84 13.84
CA ALA A 68 -4.98 2.78 14.12
C ALA A 68 -4.65 1.60 15.03
N GLU A 69 -5.41 1.40 16.11
CA GLU A 69 -5.27 0.22 16.98
C GLU A 69 -5.45 -1.09 16.20
N ALA A 70 -6.47 -1.18 15.34
CA ALA A 70 -6.69 -2.35 14.48
C ALA A 70 -5.53 -2.57 13.48
N ALA A 71 -4.90 -1.49 13.00
CA ALA A 71 -3.81 -1.53 12.03
C ALA A 71 -2.41 -1.70 12.66
N ARG A 72 -2.26 -1.57 13.99
CA ARG A 72 -0.97 -1.67 14.69
C ARG A 72 -0.16 -2.93 14.34
N PRO A 73 -0.75 -4.14 14.25
CA PRO A 73 0.01 -5.33 13.89
C PRO A 73 0.69 -5.22 12.51
N LEU A 74 0.06 -4.54 11.56
CA LEU A 74 0.58 -4.35 10.20
C LEU A 74 1.70 -3.30 10.16
N ALA A 75 1.57 -2.22 10.94
CA ALA A 75 2.59 -1.17 11.05
C ALA A 75 3.89 -1.64 11.72
N LEU A 76 3.86 -2.79 12.41
CA LEU A 76 5.00 -3.42 13.06
C LEU A 76 5.79 -4.40 12.17
N SER A 77 5.40 -4.57 10.90
CA SER A 77 6.11 -5.47 9.99
C SER A 77 7.54 -4.99 9.74
N ARG A 78 8.48 -5.57 10.50
CA ARG A 78 9.91 -5.29 10.51
C ARG A 78 10.53 -5.98 9.30
N ARG A 79 11.13 -5.19 8.39
CA ARG A 79 11.96 -5.64 7.26
C ARG A 79 11.34 -6.79 6.46
N THR A 80 10.40 -6.47 5.57
CA THR A 80 10.46 -7.14 4.26
C THR A 80 11.61 -6.50 3.50
N SER A 81 12.69 -7.27 3.36
CA SER A 81 13.74 -6.99 2.39
C SER A 81 13.06 -6.76 1.04
N VAL A 82 12.91 -5.50 0.62
CA VAL A 82 12.78 -5.20 -0.79
C VAL A 82 14.04 -5.76 -1.40
N ALA A 83 13.92 -6.88 -2.12
CA ALA A 83 15.03 -7.43 -2.89
C ALA A 83 15.67 -6.25 -3.61
N SER A 84 16.91 -5.95 -3.21
CA SER A 84 17.68 -4.88 -3.79
C SER A 84 17.94 -5.29 -5.23
N TYR A 85 17.03 -4.94 -6.13
CA TYR A 85 17.31 -5.01 -7.54
C TYR A 85 18.32 -3.90 -7.77
N SER A 86 19.57 -4.34 -7.94
CA SER A 86 20.72 -3.49 -8.18
C SER A 86 20.37 -2.49 -9.28
N ALA A 87 20.26 -1.22 -8.90
CA ALA A 87 20.38 -0.12 -9.83
C ALA A 87 21.82 -0.18 -10.38
N THR A 88 22.02 -0.90 -11.48
CA THR A 88 23.20 -0.71 -12.33
C THR A 88 23.02 0.61 -13.06
N PRO A 89 23.91 1.60 -12.88
CA PRO A 89 23.82 2.85 -13.60
C PRO A 89 24.46 2.67 -14.98
N PHE A 90 23.72 2.96 -16.04
CA PHE A 90 24.27 3.40 -17.33
C PHE A 90 23.30 4.41 -17.94
#